data_AF-A0A916MQB1-F1
#
_entry.id   AF-A0A916MQB1-F1
#
_cell.length_a   1.000
_cell.length_b   1.000
_cell.length_c   1.000
_cell.angle_alpha   90.00
_cell.angle_beta   90.00
_cell.angle_gamma   90.00
#
_symmetry.space_group_name_H-M   'P 1'
#
loop_
_entity.id
_entity.type
_entity.pdbx_description
1 polymer ?
#
loop_
_entity_poly.entity_id
_entity_poly.type
_entity_poly.pdbx_seq_one_letter_code
_entity_poly.pdbx_strand_id
1 'polypeptide(L)'
;MKRTGAFFMIIGLIGLWAALWGGTVQAQDTTAPTETPTPTKVLPLIERASAETLFPAGVRFTLFLNAMPEAVYSIQLQVSGESGFTQKVRLFFARDAFSYAPQKTMFTALMEIVPDDPAFPPPFSELTYTWTVRTHDGRMITESRTTILQDLRWESAYPPRWTQAGAAPITLYSHNPNLALPYLLVESTRAHARISADLGPQPNYRIVLYDAGTKFCKQLADGTVYIDSAEIGGVSMRCDPESAITYYRTHGFTLVRRSDALLPSTAREMVNLIAGEGLDRLWAGQSSPPLWLREGLIRLYASTTRTADLALVRETLERDQLLPLDTLQGQPPEQIEGAALWGAQAYLLTLYMADQYGANAPFEAARWIGSGGSLEAFVTQNLNTDLGRLYKDWRTWVITTRADQAVRWTPYQETTPTPTPSSTAYPSPTATSSEPTPTRTLIPSQTPQPFRPAPTFTPVPSNTPLPPGSFNRTLTPENQGDGDDDGDGGDTGDSGSGGIQAPQGIAVDTPTILLVGGLLLVVIAAVMVVLTVRRRR
;
A
#
# COMPACT_ATOMS: atom_id res chain seq x y z
N MET A 1 -19.78 43.97 26.48
CA MET A 1 -20.82 42.94 26.65
C MET A 1 -20.12 41.64 27.01
N LYS A 2 -19.82 41.39 28.29
CA LYS A 2 -20.63 40.64 29.27
C LYS A 2 -21.05 39.24 28.79
N ARG A 3 -20.27 38.22 29.16
CA ARG A 3 -20.75 37.14 30.06
C ARG A 3 -19.57 36.39 30.70
N THR A 4 -19.30 36.81 31.93
CA THR A 4 -18.64 36.10 33.02
C THR A 4 -19.65 35.23 33.78
N GLY A 5 -19.19 34.10 34.31
CA GLY A 5 -19.81 33.33 35.40
C GLY A 5 -18.79 32.25 35.83
N ALA A 6 -17.99 32.43 36.89
CA ALA A 6 -18.28 32.33 38.33
C ALA A 6 -18.58 30.87 38.75
N PHE A 7 -17.61 30.15 39.35
CA PHE A 7 -17.18 30.12 40.78
C PHE A 7 -18.00 29.13 41.64
N PHE A 8 -17.30 28.22 42.34
CA PHE A 8 -17.54 27.59 43.68
C PHE A 8 -16.75 26.25 43.72
N MET A 9 -15.59 26.10 44.37
CA MET A 9 -15.24 26.17 45.81
C MET A 9 -15.88 25.06 46.65
N ILE A 10 -15.13 23.99 46.96
CA ILE A 10 -15.34 23.15 48.16
C ILE A 10 -13.95 22.77 48.73
N ILE A 11 -13.54 23.48 49.77
CA ILE A 11 -12.60 23.06 50.81
C ILE A 11 -13.40 23.08 52.11
N GLY A 12 -13.31 22.01 52.90
CA GLY A 12 -13.59 22.02 54.34
C GLY A 12 -14.71 21.10 54.81
N LEU A 13 -14.35 20.02 55.51
CA LEU A 13 -15.03 19.56 56.74
C LEU A 13 -14.19 18.46 57.42
N ILE A 14 -13.27 18.92 58.26
CA ILE A 14 -12.75 18.18 59.42
C ILE A 14 -13.53 18.74 60.62
N GLY A 15 -14.26 17.89 61.35
CA GLY A 15 -14.85 18.28 62.62
C GLY A 15 -16.03 17.43 63.08
N LEU A 16 -15.88 16.89 64.30
CA LEU A 16 -16.92 16.42 65.23
C LEU A 16 -17.76 15.20 64.83
N TRP A 17 -17.38 14.02 65.35
CA TRP A 17 -18.33 13.06 65.93
C TRP A 17 -17.65 12.38 67.12
N ALA A 18 -17.71 13.04 68.28
CA ALA A 18 -17.45 12.44 69.59
C ALA A 18 -18.68 12.73 70.46
N ALA A 19 -19.05 11.74 71.27
CA ALA A 19 -20.16 11.70 72.22
C ALA A 19 -21.55 11.36 71.63
N LEU A 20 -21.93 10.07 71.74
CA LEU A 20 -23.27 9.65 72.20
C LEU A 20 -23.47 8.13 72.25
N TRP A 21 -22.62 7.35 72.92
CA TRP A 21 -22.97 5.97 73.28
C TRP A 21 -22.55 5.66 74.72
N GLY A 22 -23.43 6.00 75.66
CA GLY A 22 -23.49 5.35 76.97
C GLY A 22 -24.27 4.05 76.79
N GLY A 23 -23.57 2.92 76.83
CA GLY A 23 -24.14 1.58 76.73
C GLY A 23 -23.59 0.71 77.86
N THR A 24 -24.49 0.12 78.61
CA THR A 24 -24.31 -0.75 79.78
C THR A 24 -23.28 -1.87 79.57
N VAL A 25 -22.38 -2.03 80.54
CA VAL A 25 -21.45 -3.17 80.64
C VAL A 25 -22.26 -4.41 81.07
N GLN A 26 -22.66 -5.24 80.12
CA GLN A 26 -23.01 -6.64 80.40
C GLN A 26 -21.73 -7.47 80.40
N ALA A 27 -21.54 -8.27 81.45
CA ALA A 27 -20.51 -9.30 81.50
C ALA A 27 -20.77 -10.30 80.37
N GLN A 28 -19.95 -10.22 79.32
CA GLN A 28 -20.04 -11.08 78.14
C GLN A 28 -19.33 -12.39 78.46
N ASP A 29 -20.10 -13.47 78.52
CA ASP A 29 -19.62 -14.82 78.75
C ASP A 29 -18.58 -15.17 77.69
N THR A 30 -17.34 -15.40 78.12
CA THR A 30 -16.17 -15.57 77.26
C THR A 30 -16.14 -16.99 76.70
N THR A 31 -17.10 -17.31 75.84
CA THR A 31 -16.96 -18.47 74.94
C THR A 31 -16.22 -17.98 73.70
N ALA A 32 -14.96 -18.38 73.57
CA ALA A 32 -14.15 -18.09 72.40
C ALA A 32 -14.93 -18.51 71.15
N PRO A 33 -15.18 -17.61 70.17
CA PRO A 33 -15.81 -18.00 68.93
C PRO A 33 -14.93 -19.07 68.28
N THR A 34 -15.46 -20.27 68.09
CA THR A 34 -14.84 -21.30 67.27
C THR A 34 -14.61 -20.67 65.89
N GLU A 35 -13.38 -20.29 65.59
CA GLU A 35 -12.99 -19.80 64.28
C GLU A 35 -13.28 -20.93 63.28
N THR A 36 -14.39 -20.81 62.57
CA THR A 36 -14.67 -21.67 61.42
C THR A 36 -13.49 -21.48 60.45
N PRO A 37 -12.70 -22.52 60.15
CA PRO A 37 -11.55 -22.37 59.28
C PRO A 37 -12.06 -21.82 57.94
N THR A 38 -11.64 -20.60 57.62
CA THR A 38 -11.99 -20.00 56.33
C THR A 38 -11.39 -20.91 55.26
N PRO A 39 -12.20 -21.43 54.31
CA PRO A 39 -11.69 -22.35 53.31
C PRO A 39 -10.53 -21.70 52.56
N THR A 40 -9.34 -22.29 52.68
CA THR A 40 -8.14 -21.82 51.97
C THR A 40 -8.42 -21.84 50.48
N LYS A 41 -8.56 -20.66 49.87
CA LYS A 41 -8.80 -20.53 48.43
C LYS A 41 -7.62 -21.11 47.68
N VAL A 42 -7.80 -22.28 47.06
CA VAL A 42 -6.78 -22.91 46.22
C VAL A 42 -6.64 -22.08 44.94
N LEU A 43 -5.51 -21.39 44.79
CA LEU A 43 -5.20 -20.65 43.57
C LEU A 43 -4.83 -21.64 42.44
N PRO A 44 -5.22 -21.36 41.18
CA PRO A 44 -4.77 -22.16 40.05
C PRO A 44 -3.24 -22.06 39.93
N LEU A 45 -2.57 -23.17 39.60
CA LEU A 45 -1.10 -23.18 39.47
C LEU A 45 -0.64 -22.21 38.38
N ILE A 46 -1.33 -22.21 37.23
CA ILE A 46 -1.12 -21.22 36.17
C ILE A 46 -2.07 -20.07 36.42
N GLU A 47 -1.49 -18.89 36.68
CA GLU A 47 -2.24 -17.66 36.88
C GLU A 47 -2.65 -17.04 35.53
N ARG A 48 -1.70 -17.00 34.59
CA ARG A 48 -1.85 -16.37 33.28
C ARG A 48 -0.82 -16.92 32.32
N ALA A 49 -1.19 -17.03 31.05
CA ALA A 49 -0.25 -17.18 29.95
C ALA A 49 -0.56 -16.13 28.87
N SER A 50 0.48 -15.58 28.25
CA SER A 50 0.38 -14.61 27.14
C SER A 50 1.42 -14.88 26.07
N ALA A 51 1.19 -14.30 24.89
CA ALA A 51 2.14 -14.28 23.78
C ALA A 51 2.19 -12.87 23.19
N GLU A 52 3.38 -12.43 22.80
CA GLU A 52 3.65 -11.14 22.15
C GLU A 52 4.47 -11.39 20.89
N THR A 53 3.97 -10.95 19.74
CA THR A 53 4.70 -11.06 18.48
C THR A 53 5.67 -9.90 18.34
N LEU A 54 6.97 -10.20 18.41
CA LEU A 54 8.09 -9.28 18.21
C LEU A 54 8.50 -9.29 16.73
N PHE A 55 7.60 -8.84 15.86
CA PHE A 55 7.80 -8.91 14.41
C PHE A 55 8.91 -7.98 13.90
N PRO A 56 9.85 -8.44 13.03
CA PRO A 56 9.91 -9.76 12.39
C PRO A 56 10.78 -10.80 13.11
N ALA A 57 11.24 -10.54 14.33
CA ALA A 57 12.26 -11.34 15.00
C ALA A 57 11.74 -12.64 15.63
N GLY A 58 10.55 -12.63 16.23
CA GLY A 58 10.04 -13.80 16.94
C GLY A 58 8.68 -13.63 17.59
N VAL A 59 8.28 -14.65 18.35
CA VAL A 59 7.14 -14.63 19.27
C VAL A 59 7.65 -14.93 20.67
N ARG A 60 7.41 -13.99 21.59
CA ARG A 60 7.69 -14.17 23.01
C ARG A 60 6.48 -14.77 23.70
N PHE A 61 6.68 -15.81 24.49
CA PHE A 61 5.63 -16.42 25.31
C PHE A 61 5.94 -16.20 26.78
N THR A 62 4.93 -15.81 27.55
CA THR A 62 5.08 -15.53 28.98
C THR A 62 4.11 -16.38 29.78
N LEU A 63 4.60 -17.06 30.82
CA LEU A 63 3.81 -17.90 31.73
C LEU A 63 3.96 -17.39 33.16
N PHE A 64 2.85 -17.09 33.82
CA PHE A 64 2.78 -16.67 35.22
C PHE A 64 2.22 -17.82 36.06
N LEU A 65 2.97 -18.23 37.08
CA LEU A 65 2.63 -19.32 37.99
C LEU A 65 2.42 -18.81 39.42
N ASN A 66 1.44 -19.38 40.11
CA ASN A 66 1.27 -19.27 41.57
C ASN A 66 2.10 -20.36 42.29
N ALA A 67 3.39 -20.43 41.98
CA ALA A 67 4.37 -21.30 42.64
C ALA A 67 5.75 -20.65 42.67
N MET A 68 6.59 -21.04 43.64
CA MET A 68 8.01 -20.71 43.65
C MET A 68 8.77 -21.50 42.56
N PRO A 69 9.88 -20.98 42.00
CA PRO A 69 10.61 -21.67 40.93
C PRO A 69 11.04 -23.08 41.34
N GLU A 70 11.44 -23.28 42.59
CA GLU A 70 11.93 -24.56 43.16
C GLU A 70 10.81 -25.61 43.31
N ALA A 71 9.54 -25.19 43.29
CA ALA A 71 8.41 -26.12 43.32
C ALA A 71 8.12 -26.73 41.93
N VAL A 72 8.71 -26.18 40.87
CA VAL A 72 8.48 -26.60 39.49
C VAL A 72 9.56 -27.58 39.04
N TYR A 73 9.15 -28.80 38.69
CA TYR A 73 10.04 -29.86 38.21
C TYR A 73 10.37 -29.72 36.72
N SER A 74 9.37 -29.45 35.88
CA SER A 74 9.58 -29.25 34.44
C SER A 74 8.51 -28.37 33.82
N ILE A 75 8.91 -27.56 32.84
CA ILE A 75 8.00 -26.78 31.99
C ILE A 75 8.36 -27.09 30.55
N GLN A 76 7.34 -27.32 29.74
CA GLN A 76 7.47 -27.50 28.30
C GLN A 76 6.53 -26.53 27.60
N LEU A 77 7.03 -25.91 26.52
CA LEU A 77 6.23 -25.11 25.61
C LEU A 77 6.25 -25.79 24.24
N GLN A 78 5.07 -26.09 23.72
CA GLN A 78 4.87 -26.55 22.36
C GLN A 78 4.00 -25.56 21.62
N VAL A 79 4.45 -25.10 20.46
CA VAL A 79 3.71 -24.23 19.55
C VAL A 79 3.31 -25.06 18.34
N SER A 80 2.06 -24.95 17.92
CA SER A 80 1.53 -25.57 16.73
C SER A 80 0.75 -24.54 15.91
N GLY A 81 0.86 -24.61 14.60
CA GLY A 81 0.15 -23.72 13.68
C GLY A 81 -0.73 -24.52 12.71
N GLU A 82 -1.39 -23.78 11.82
CA GLU A 82 -1.98 -24.37 10.62
C GLU A 82 -0.91 -25.09 9.78
N SER A 83 -1.35 -25.95 8.84
CA SER A 83 -0.46 -26.70 7.94
C SER A 83 0.47 -27.71 8.62
N GLY A 84 0.18 -28.12 9.86
CA GLY A 84 0.93 -29.17 10.56
C GLY A 84 2.24 -28.70 11.19
N PHE A 85 2.51 -27.40 11.21
CA PHE A 85 3.65 -26.84 11.92
C PHE A 85 3.59 -27.22 13.41
N THR A 86 4.69 -27.75 13.95
CA THR A 86 4.83 -28.01 15.39
C THR A 86 6.28 -27.80 15.82
N GLN A 87 6.49 -26.94 16.81
CA GLN A 87 7.80 -26.64 17.37
C GLN A 87 7.77 -26.75 18.90
N LYS A 88 8.72 -27.50 19.46
CA LYS A 88 8.99 -27.47 20.90
C LYS A 88 9.96 -26.33 21.18
N VAL A 89 9.51 -25.33 21.93
CA VAL A 89 10.33 -24.17 22.29
C VAL A 89 11.16 -24.54 23.51
N ARG A 90 12.48 -24.37 23.39
CA ARG A 90 13.41 -24.72 24.46
C ARG A 90 13.34 -23.67 25.58
N LEU A 91 13.25 -24.16 26.82
CA LEU A 91 13.24 -23.35 28.03
C LEU A 91 14.47 -23.67 28.87
N PHE A 92 15.05 -22.66 29.49
CA PHE A 92 16.19 -22.74 30.40
C PHE A 92 15.80 -22.16 31.76
N PHE A 93 15.39 -23.03 32.69
CA PHE A 93 14.93 -22.66 34.03
C PHE A 93 15.80 -21.61 34.75
N ALA A 94 17.13 -21.79 34.72
CA ALA A 94 18.05 -20.90 35.43
C ALA A 94 18.13 -19.48 34.83
N ARG A 95 17.74 -19.30 33.57
CA ARG A 95 17.78 -18.02 32.85
C ARG A 95 16.40 -17.41 32.70
N ASP A 96 15.39 -18.24 32.53
CA ASP A 96 14.08 -17.83 32.04
C ASP A 96 13.05 -17.67 33.18
N ALA A 97 13.36 -18.16 34.38
CA ALA A 97 12.51 -18.01 35.56
C ALA A 97 12.84 -16.72 36.32
N PHE A 98 11.81 -15.94 36.64
CA PHE A 98 11.92 -14.75 37.47
C PHE A 98 10.83 -14.73 38.54
N SER A 99 11.19 -14.64 39.82
CA SER A 99 10.21 -14.44 40.88
C SER A 99 9.85 -12.95 40.97
N TYR A 100 8.58 -12.64 40.68
CA TYR A 100 8.09 -11.26 40.66
C TYR A 100 7.26 -10.89 41.90
N ALA A 101 6.86 -11.88 42.69
CA ALA A 101 6.22 -11.72 43.99
C ALA A 101 6.40 -13.01 44.83
N PRO A 102 6.17 -12.96 46.16
CA PRO A 102 6.24 -14.17 46.99
C PRO A 102 5.32 -15.26 46.43
N GLN A 103 5.86 -16.48 46.27
CA GLN A 103 5.17 -17.63 45.70
C GLN A 103 4.66 -17.44 44.26
N LYS A 104 5.20 -16.47 43.53
CA LYS A 104 4.86 -16.24 42.13
C LYS A 104 6.10 -16.21 41.24
N THR A 105 6.02 -16.92 40.13
CA THR A 105 7.12 -17.06 39.17
C THR A 105 6.62 -16.73 37.77
N MET A 106 7.45 -16.03 37.01
CA MET A 106 7.26 -15.77 35.59
C MET A 106 8.29 -16.55 34.79
N PHE A 107 7.87 -17.19 33.70
CA PHE A 107 8.74 -17.82 32.72
C PHE A 107 8.58 -17.13 31.38
N THR A 108 9.69 -16.91 30.69
CA THR A 108 9.69 -16.35 29.32
C THR A 108 10.31 -17.35 28.35
N ALA A 109 9.65 -17.56 27.22
CA ALA A 109 10.17 -18.35 26.11
C ALA A 109 10.22 -17.49 24.85
N LEU A 110 11.12 -17.83 23.94
CA LEU A 110 11.23 -17.19 22.65
C LEU A 110 11.24 -18.22 21.53
N MET A 111 10.34 -18.03 20.57
CA MET A 111 10.35 -18.71 19.28
C MET A 111 10.80 -17.72 18.22
N GLU A 112 11.96 -17.94 17.61
CA GLU A 112 12.45 -17.10 16.52
C GLU A 112 11.65 -17.37 15.24
N ILE A 113 11.33 -16.31 14.50
CA ILE A 113 10.75 -16.43 13.16
C ILE A 113 11.90 -16.76 12.20
N VAL A 114 11.69 -17.73 11.31
CA VAL A 114 12.64 -18.12 10.27
C VAL A 114 12.11 -17.59 8.92
N PRO A 115 12.57 -16.40 8.46
CA PRO A 115 11.92 -15.68 7.36
C PRO A 115 11.89 -16.42 6.01
N ASP A 116 12.87 -17.26 5.77
CA ASP A 116 13.12 -17.98 4.52
C ASP A 116 12.60 -19.42 4.55
N ASP A 117 12.02 -19.88 5.66
CA ASP A 117 11.46 -21.23 5.79
C ASP A 117 9.98 -21.26 5.37
N PRO A 118 9.63 -21.86 4.21
CA PRO A 118 8.24 -21.96 3.78
C PRO A 118 7.39 -22.89 4.66
N ALA A 119 8.01 -23.74 5.49
CA ALA A 119 7.30 -24.58 6.46
C ALA A 119 6.93 -23.84 7.75
N PHE A 120 7.50 -22.65 7.98
CA PHE A 120 7.09 -21.80 9.07
C PHE A 120 5.64 -21.30 8.84
N PRO A 121 4.84 -21.06 9.89
CA PRO A 121 3.48 -20.58 9.70
C PRO A 121 3.47 -19.23 8.97
N PRO A 122 2.52 -18.99 8.04
CA PRO A 122 2.46 -17.74 7.31
C PRO A 122 2.01 -16.56 8.19
N PRO A 123 2.27 -15.30 7.78
CA PRO A 123 1.69 -14.14 8.44
C PRO A 123 0.17 -14.24 8.55
N PHE A 124 -0.37 -13.70 9.64
CA PHE A 124 -1.79 -13.71 10.00
C PHE A 124 -2.39 -15.09 10.30
N SER A 125 -1.57 -16.14 10.40
CA SER A 125 -2.02 -17.45 10.86
C SER A 125 -2.24 -17.47 12.38
N GLU A 126 -3.18 -18.32 12.81
CA GLU A 126 -3.35 -18.62 14.23
C GLU A 126 -2.30 -19.64 14.68
N LEU A 127 -1.64 -19.33 15.80
CA LEU A 127 -0.74 -20.22 16.52
C LEU A 127 -1.40 -20.66 17.82
N THR A 128 -1.46 -21.96 18.04
CA THR A 128 -1.80 -22.54 19.35
C THR A 128 -0.52 -22.81 20.12
N TYR A 129 -0.38 -22.25 21.31
CA TYR A 129 0.75 -22.52 22.21
C TYR A 129 0.25 -23.21 23.47
N THR A 130 0.92 -24.32 23.82
CA THR A 130 0.55 -25.20 24.92
C THR A 130 1.69 -25.30 25.93
N TRP A 131 1.40 -24.86 27.14
CA TRP A 131 2.27 -25.00 28.30
C TRP A 131 1.93 -26.27 29.05
N THR A 132 2.93 -27.10 29.35
CA THR A 132 2.81 -28.24 30.25
C THR A 132 3.75 -28.04 31.43
N VAL A 133 3.18 -27.87 32.63
CA VAL A 133 3.90 -27.63 33.88
C VAL A 133 3.77 -28.86 34.76
N ARG A 134 4.90 -29.37 35.24
CA ARG A 134 4.97 -30.44 36.25
C ARG A 134 5.69 -29.92 37.47
N THR A 135 5.11 -30.13 38.64
CA THR A 135 5.67 -29.74 39.95
C THR A 135 6.31 -30.93 40.66
N HIS A 136 7.17 -30.65 41.64
CA HIS A 136 7.87 -31.69 42.42
C HIS A 136 6.92 -32.56 43.26
N ASP A 137 5.75 -32.04 43.63
CA ASP A 137 4.68 -32.79 44.30
C ASP A 137 3.91 -33.74 43.37
N GLY A 138 4.30 -33.81 42.09
CA GLY A 138 3.73 -34.72 41.10
C GLY A 138 2.53 -34.17 40.33
N ARG A 139 2.05 -32.94 40.62
CA ARG A 139 0.96 -32.33 39.83
C ARG A 139 1.45 -32.02 38.41
N MET A 140 0.59 -32.26 37.43
CA MET A 140 0.80 -31.89 36.04
C MET A 140 -0.40 -31.08 35.56
N ILE A 141 -0.14 -29.92 34.96
CA ILE A 141 -1.17 -29.04 34.41
C ILE A 141 -0.76 -28.65 33.00
N THR A 142 -1.73 -28.68 32.10
CA THR A 142 -1.57 -28.24 30.72
C THR A 142 -2.54 -27.11 30.43
N GLU A 143 -2.04 -26.04 29.82
CA GLU A 143 -2.84 -24.90 29.39
C GLU A 143 -2.49 -24.53 27.95
N SER A 144 -3.52 -24.44 27.10
CA SER A 144 -3.40 -24.04 25.71
C SER A 144 -4.08 -22.71 25.46
N ARG A 145 -3.46 -21.86 24.65
CA ARG A 145 -3.98 -20.56 24.21
C ARG A 145 -3.63 -20.33 22.75
N THR A 146 -4.29 -19.35 22.14
CA THR A 146 -4.02 -18.95 20.76
C THR A 146 -3.44 -17.54 20.68
N THR A 147 -2.70 -17.27 19.61
CA THR A 147 -2.23 -15.94 19.22
C THR A 147 -2.17 -15.86 17.70
N ILE A 148 -2.24 -14.65 17.14
CA ILE A 148 -2.11 -14.45 15.70
C ILE A 148 -0.68 -13.99 15.40
N LEU A 149 -0.05 -14.63 14.42
CA LEU A 149 1.29 -14.27 13.96
C LEU A 149 1.24 -13.02 13.08
N GLN A 150 1.23 -11.86 13.70
CA GLN A 150 1.15 -10.56 13.02
C GLN A 150 2.01 -9.50 13.72
N ASP A 151 2.27 -8.40 13.03
CA ASP A 151 3.03 -7.29 13.59
C ASP A 151 2.20 -6.47 14.59
N LEU A 152 2.58 -6.50 15.87
CA LEU A 152 1.85 -5.88 16.97
C LEU A 152 2.46 -4.54 17.43
N ARG A 153 3.18 -3.79 16.60
CA ARG A 153 3.96 -2.63 17.12
C ARG A 153 3.20 -1.30 17.18
N TRP A 154 2.05 -1.18 16.52
CA TRP A 154 1.31 0.09 16.41
C TRP A 154 0.07 0.17 17.31
N GLU A 155 0.08 -0.53 18.44
CA GLU A 155 -1.03 -0.68 19.40
C GLU A 155 -1.35 0.55 20.25
N SER A 156 -1.22 1.76 19.70
CA SER A 156 -1.81 2.94 20.37
C SER A 156 -3.35 2.90 20.36
N ALA A 157 -3.95 2.15 19.43
CA ALA A 157 -5.39 1.85 19.42
C ALA A 157 -5.64 0.50 20.12
N TYR A 158 -6.28 0.54 21.29
CA TYR A 158 -6.66 -0.66 22.02
C TYR A 158 -8.13 -1.04 21.70
N PRO A 159 -8.44 -2.28 21.24
CA PRO A 159 -7.51 -3.34 20.93
C PRO A 159 -6.87 -3.17 19.53
N PRO A 160 -5.59 -3.51 19.40
CA PRO A 160 -4.83 -3.44 18.16
C PRO A 160 -5.30 -4.54 17.23
N ARG A 161 -5.86 -4.15 16.08
CA ARG A 161 -6.34 -5.11 15.10
C ARG A 161 -5.86 -4.68 13.73
N TRP A 162 -5.03 -5.52 13.13
CA TRP A 162 -4.87 -5.53 11.69
C TRP A 162 -6.26 -5.62 11.06
N THR A 163 -6.50 -4.73 10.11
CA THR A 163 -7.73 -4.76 9.32
C THR A 163 -7.47 -5.58 8.06
N GLN A 164 -8.46 -6.37 7.69
CA GLN A 164 -8.44 -7.18 6.47
C GLN A 164 -9.63 -6.79 5.60
N ALA A 165 -9.43 -6.78 4.28
CA ALA A 165 -10.52 -6.65 3.32
C ALA A 165 -10.32 -7.60 2.13
N GLY A 166 -11.43 -8.11 1.62
CA GLY A 166 -11.47 -8.93 0.41
C GLY A 166 -11.22 -10.41 0.64
N ALA A 167 -11.17 -11.12 -0.48
CA ALA A 167 -10.89 -12.54 -0.61
C ALA A 167 -10.22 -12.76 -1.98
N ALA A 168 -9.80 -13.99 -2.29
CA ALA A 168 -9.25 -14.28 -3.62
C ALA A 168 -10.16 -13.70 -4.74
N PRO A 169 -9.59 -13.00 -5.74
CA PRO A 169 -8.16 -12.95 -6.06
C PRO A 169 -7.36 -11.85 -5.35
N ILE A 170 -7.96 -10.94 -4.56
CA ILE A 170 -7.22 -9.88 -3.86
C ILE A 170 -7.64 -9.82 -2.38
N THR A 171 -6.66 -10.06 -1.50
CA THR A 171 -6.82 -9.86 -0.06
C THR A 171 -5.87 -8.79 0.42
N LEU A 172 -6.39 -7.81 1.15
CA LEU A 172 -5.64 -6.68 1.69
C LEU A 172 -5.55 -6.77 3.20
N TYR A 173 -4.38 -6.44 3.74
CA TYR A 173 -4.11 -6.35 5.18
C TYR A 173 -3.49 -4.98 5.47
N SER A 174 -3.94 -4.27 6.52
CA SER A 174 -3.30 -3.04 6.96
C SER A 174 -3.27 -2.91 8.48
N HIS A 175 -2.15 -2.41 8.99
CA HIS A 175 -2.00 -2.04 10.40
C HIS A 175 -2.79 -0.78 10.77
N ASN A 176 -3.15 0.05 9.79
CA ASN A 176 -3.87 1.28 9.99
C ASN A 176 -5.40 1.03 9.94
N PRO A 177 -6.11 1.04 11.08
CA PRO A 177 -7.54 0.74 11.10
C PRO A 177 -8.40 1.82 10.42
N ASN A 178 -7.84 3.01 10.17
CA ASN A 178 -8.52 4.11 9.51
C ASN A 178 -8.31 4.12 7.99
N LEU A 179 -7.47 3.22 7.45
CA LEU A 179 -7.30 3.10 6.02
C LEU A 179 -8.57 2.51 5.39
N ALA A 180 -9.13 3.19 4.40
CA ALA A 180 -10.34 2.76 3.70
C ALA A 180 -10.07 1.55 2.77
N LEU A 181 -9.76 0.38 3.34
CA LEU A 181 -9.49 -0.85 2.61
C LEU A 181 -10.60 -1.25 1.62
N PRO A 182 -11.90 -1.06 1.90
CA PRO A 182 -12.94 -1.37 0.92
C PRO A 182 -12.79 -0.57 -0.40
N TYR A 183 -12.38 0.70 -0.33
CA TYR A 183 -12.14 1.51 -1.52
C TYR A 183 -10.93 0.97 -2.31
N LEU A 184 -9.82 0.69 -1.63
CA LEU A 184 -8.62 0.13 -2.25
C LEU A 184 -8.92 -1.23 -2.91
N LEU A 185 -9.74 -2.06 -2.26
CA LEU A 185 -10.16 -3.36 -2.78
C LEU A 185 -10.99 -3.24 -4.07
N VAL A 186 -11.92 -2.27 -4.13
CA VAL A 186 -12.73 -2.04 -5.35
C VAL A 186 -11.84 -1.64 -6.53
N GLU A 187 -10.94 -0.67 -6.33
CA GLU A 187 -10.04 -0.20 -7.40
C GLU A 187 -9.07 -1.30 -7.84
N SER A 188 -8.48 -2.03 -6.89
CA SER A 188 -7.54 -3.12 -7.19
C SER A 188 -8.22 -4.30 -7.88
N THR A 189 -9.42 -4.69 -7.45
CA THR A 189 -10.19 -5.77 -8.07
C THR A 189 -10.62 -5.40 -9.49
N ARG A 190 -11.02 -4.14 -9.71
CA ARG A 190 -11.34 -3.64 -11.06
C ARG A 190 -10.13 -3.72 -11.98
N ALA A 191 -8.96 -3.29 -11.51
CA ALA A 191 -7.72 -3.38 -12.26
C ALA A 191 -7.33 -4.83 -12.55
N HIS A 192 -7.37 -5.72 -11.55
CA HIS A 192 -7.09 -7.14 -11.72
C HIS A 192 -7.99 -7.81 -12.75
N ALA A 193 -9.30 -7.52 -12.73
CA ALA A 193 -10.23 -8.05 -13.72
C ALA A 193 -9.90 -7.56 -15.14
N ARG A 194 -9.57 -6.27 -15.29
CA ARG A 194 -9.18 -5.68 -16.59
C ARG A 194 -7.87 -6.27 -17.10
N ILE A 195 -6.84 -6.32 -16.27
CA ILE A 195 -5.53 -6.93 -16.59
C ILE A 195 -5.70 -8.41 -16.95
N SER A 196 -6.57 -9.13 -16.24
CA SER A 196 -6.88 -10.53 -16.53
C SER A 196 -7.54 -10.72 -17.90
N ALA A 197 -8.43 -9.80 -18.29
CA ALA A 197 -9.07 -9.83 -19.61
C ALA A 197 -8.08 -9.50 -20.73
N ASP A 198 -7.19 -8.53 -20.52
CA ASP A 198 -6.25 -8.06 -21.54
C ASP A 198 -5.04 -9.00 -21.70
N LEU A 199 -4.46 -9.49 -20.59
CA LEU A 199 -3.19 -10.21 -20.55
C LEU A 199 -3.33 -11.71 -20.21
N GLY A 200 -4.53 -12.19 -19.86
CA GLY A 200 -4.78 -13.55 -19.42
C GLY A 200 -4.73 -13.74 -17.89
N PRO A 201 -4.92 -14.97 -17.39
CA PRO A 201 -5.14 -15.25 -15.97
C PRO A 201 -4.05 -14.71 -15.04
N GLN A 202 -4.46 -13.92 -14.05
CA GLN A 202 -3.59 -13.30 -13.05
C GLN A 202 -3.57 -14.10 -11.73
N PRO A 203 -2.50 -14.01 -10.92
CA PRO A 203 -2.44 -14.73 -9.66
C PRO A 203 -3.39 -14.12 -8.62
N ASN A 204 -3.51 -14.82 -7.48
CA ASN A 204 -4.10 -14.25 -6.28
C ASN A 204 -3.06 -13.36 -5.59
N TYR A 205 -3.46 -12.17 -5.17
CA TYR A 205 -2.64 -11.20 -4.47
C TYR A 205 -3.02 -11.14 -3.00
N ARG A 206 -2.02 -11.26 -2.11
CA ARG A 206 -2.14 -11.02 -0.67
C ARG A 206 -1.28 -9.82 -0.33
N ILE A 207 -1.87 -8.64 -0.25
CA ILE A 207 -1.12 -7.38 -0.14
C ILE A 207 -1.14 -6.90 1.31
N VAL A 208 0.04 -6.60 1.85
CA VAL A 208 0.22 -6.06 3.20
C VAL A 208 0.64 -4.60 3.09
N LEU A 209 -0.20 -3.70 3.59
CA LEU A 209 -0.07 -2.25 3.49
C LEU A 209 0.49 -1.66 4.79
N TYR A 210 1.65 -1.01 4.66
CA TYR A 210 2.27 -0.21 5.71
C TYR A 210 2.23 1.28 5.37
N ASP A 211 1.93 2.12 6.35
CA ASP A 211 2.02 3.57 6.23
C ASP A 211 3.45 4.05 5.93
N ALA A 212 3.54 5.21 5.27
CA ALA A 212 4.78 5.89 4.98
C ALA A 212 5.63 6.08 6.24
N GLY A 213 6.94 5.80 6.14
CA GLY A 213 7.88 5.96 7.26
C GLY A 213 7.83 4.88 8.33
N THR A 214 6.98 3.85 8.19
CA THR A 214 6.99 2.68 9.09
C THR A 214 8.37 2.00 9.07
N LYS A 215 9.01 1.87 10.23
CA LYS A 215 10.29 1.17 10.40
C LYS A 215 10.09 -0.20 11.04
N PHE A 216 10.72 -1.24 10.47
CA PHE A 216 10.65 -2.60 11.02
C PHE A 216 11.50 -2.83 12.28
N CYS A 217 12.42 -1.94 12.59
CA CYS A 217 13.29 -2.10 13.74
C CYS A 217 13.56 -0.74 14.39
N LYS A 218 13.84 -0.77 15.69
CA LYS A 218 14.45 0.36 16.41
C LYS A 218 15.96 0.34 16.21
N GLN A 219 16.59 1.49 16.39
CA GLN A 219 18.03 1.64 16.28
C GLN A 219 18.56 2.42 17.50
N LEU A 220 19.59 1.90 18.15
CA LEU A 220 20.33 2.61 19.21
C LEU A 220 21.31 3.62 18.60
N ALA A 221 21.84 4.50 19.45
CA ALA A 221 22.84 5.50 19.04
C ALA A 221 24.15 4.87 18.52
N ASP A 222 24.48 3.65 18.93
CA ASP A 222 25.63 2.88 18.47
C ASP A 222 25.39 2.17 17.12
N GLY A 223 24.20 2.33 16.54
CA GLY A 223 23.81 1.70 15.27
C GLY A 223 23.17 0.32 15.43
N THR A 224 23.13 -0.27 16.62
CA THR A 224 22.52 -1.58 16.88
C THR A 224 21.02 -1.55 16.56
N VAL A 225 20.58 -2.47 15.71
CA VAL A 225 19.19 -2.59 15.26
C VAL A 225 18.49 -3.69 16.04
N TYR A 226 17.37 -3.34 16.69
CA TYR A 226 16.70 -4.21 17.64
C TYR A 226 15.18 -4.05 17.65
N ILE A 227 14.51 -4.98 18.32
CA ILE A 227 13.11 -4.90 18.70
C ILE A 227 12.98 -5.21 20.19
N ASP A 228 12.19 -4.41 20.90
CA ASP A 228 11.94 -4.59 22.33
C ASP A 228 10.50 -5.03 22.56
N SER A 229 10.33 -5.94 23.51
CA SER A 229 9.04 -6.22 24.14
C SER A 229 8.48 -5.02 24.89
N ALA A 230 7.15 -4.88 24.82
CA ALA A 230 6.41 -3.95 25.66
C ALA A 230 6.05 -4.51 27.04
N GLU A 231 6.01 -5.85 27.25
CA GLU A 231 5.69 -6.41 28.58
C GLU A 231 6.92 -6.63 29.49
N ILE A 232 6.61 -6.84 30.78
CA ILE A 232 7.54 -7.06 31.90
C ILE A 232 8.58 -8.14 31.53
N GLY A 233 9.85 -7.83 31.76
CA GLY A 233 10.99 -8.71 31.45
C GLY A 233 11.86 -8.24 30.28
N GLY A 234 11.39 -7.26 29.49
CA GLY A 234 12.22 -6.45 28.58
C GLY A 234 13.19 -7.24 27.71
N VAL A 235 12.67 -8.13 26.86
CA VAL A 235 13.52 -8.86 25.89
C VAL A 235 13.82 -7.92 24.72
N SER A 236 15.10 -7.69 24.48
CA SER A 236 15.59 -7.03 23.27
C SER A 236 16.15 -8.10 22.32
N MET A 237 15.67 -8.11 21.08
CA MET A 237 16.14 -9.03 20.05
C MET A 237 16.83 -8.27 18.94
N ARG A 238 17.86 -8.90 18.35
CA ARG A 238 18.41 -8.42 17.08
C ARG A 238 17.29 -8.41 16.05
N CYS A 239 17.19 -7.29 15.34
CA CYS A 239 16.17 -7.10 14.32
C CYS A 239 16.84 -6.83 12.98
N ASP A 240 16.37 -7.51 11.95
CA ASP A 240 16.75 -7.26 10.57
C ASP A 240 15.50 -6.78 9.80
N PRO A 241 15.50 -5.54 9.26
CA PRO A 241 14.37 -5.02 8.50
C PRO A 241 14.03 -5.84 7.26
N GLU A 242 15.02 -6.49 6.63
CA GLU A 242 14.80 -7.29 5.41
C GLU A 242 14.13 -8.62 5.72
N SER A 243 14.32 -9.17 6.92
CA SER A 243 13.64 -10.37 7.40
C SER A 243 12.11 -10.25 7.32
N ALA A 244 11.53 -9.07 7.56
CA ALA A 244 10.09 -8.85 7.37
C ALA A 244 9.68 -9.04 5.90
N ILE A 245 10.44 -8.45 4.97
CA ILE A 245 10.16 -8.49 3.54
C ILE A 245 10.31 -9.92 3.01
N THR A 246 11.39 -10.60 3.41
CA THR A 246 11.63 -12.01 3.07
C THR A 246 10.50 -12.89 3.59
N TYR A 247 10.11 -12.73 4.85
CA TYR A 247 9.04 -13.52 5.46
C TYR A 247 7.69 -13.34 4.74
N TYR A 248 7.28 -12.11 4.44
CA TYR A 248 6.07 -11.89 3.65
C TYR A 248 6.17 -12.53 2.25
N ARG A 249 7.30 -12.35 1.56
CA ARG A 249 7.51 -12.89 0.21
C ARG A 249 7.49 -14.42 0.18
N THR A 250 8.18 -15.08 1.12
CA THR A 250 8.23 -16.55 1.24
C THR A 250 6.82 -17.15 1.35
N HIS A 251 5.90 -16.45 2.01
CA HIS A 251 4.51 -16.88 2.19
C HIS A 251 3.52 -16.31 1.16
N GLY A 252 4.01 -15.78 0.05
CA GLY A 252 3.19 -15.30 -1.06
C GLY A 252 2.43 -14.01 -0.77
N PHE A 253 2.96 -13.17 0.13
CA PHE A 253 2.47 -11.81 0.34
C PHE A 253 3.33 -10.79 -0.37
N THR A 254 2.69 -9.74 -0.87
CA THR A 254 3.37 -8.56 -1.40
C THR A 254 3.28 -7.42 -0.38
N LEU A 255 4.42 -6.99 0.13
CA LEU A 255 4.51 -5.86 1.04
C LEU A 255 4.53 -4.55 0.24
N VAL A 256 3.60 -3.66 0.55
CA VAL A 256 3.52 -2.32 -0.03
C VAL A 256 3.69 -1.30 1.08
N ARG A 257 4.73 -0.48 0.97
CA ARG A 257 4.90 0.73 1.79
C ARG A 257 4.29 1.89 1.02
N ARG A 258 3.26 2.50 1.60
CA ARG A 258 2.59 3.67 1.04
C ARG A 258 3.59 4.81 0.92
N SER A 259 3.65 5.49 -0.21
CA SER A 259 4.50 6.70 -0.34
C SER A 259 3.99 7.85 0.51
N ASP A 260 2.68 7.97 0.66
CA ASP A 260 2.00 9.04 1.40
C ASP A 260 0.74 8.55 2.12
N ALA A 261 0.07 9.45 2.84
CA ALA A 261 -1.17 9.17 3.55
C ALA A 261 -2.43 9.24 2.66
N LEU A 262 -2.30 9.60 1.38
CA LEU A 262 -3.42 9.85 0.47
C LEU A 262 -3.94 8.54 -0.12
N LEU A 263 -5.24 8.33 0.04
CA LEU A 263 -5.92 7.14 -0.48
C LEU A 263 -5.80 6.98 -2.02
N PRO A 264 -5.92 8.05 -2.84
CA PRO A 264 -5.74 7.93 -4.29
C PRO A 264 -4.33 7.51 -4.72
N SER A 265 -3.29 7.98 -4.02
CA SER A 265 -1.90 7.57 -4.29
C SER A 265 -1.72 6.10 -3.99
N THR A 266 -2.20 5.63 -2.83
CA THR A 266 -2.15 4.21 -2.45
C THR A 266 -2.92 3.33 -3.44
N ALA A 267 -4.10 3.73 -3.90
CA ALA A 267 -4.85 2.99 -4.91
C ALA A 267 -4.06 2.86 -6.22
N ARG A 268 -3.40 3.94 -6.66
CA ARG A 268 -2.55 3.93 -7.85
C ARG A 268 -1.34 3.01 -7.68
N GLU A 269 -0.67 3.04 -6.53
CA GLU A 269 0.44 2.11 -6.23
C GLU A 269 0.02 0.65 -6.34
N MET A 270 -1.16 0.31 -5.82
CA MET A 270 -1.69 -1.05 -5.90
C MET A 270 -2.02 -1.48 -7.32
N VAL A 271 -2.65 -0.60 -8.10
CA VAL A 271 -2.90 -0.86 -9.53
C VAL A 271 -1.59 -1.03 -10.27
N ASN A 272 -0.60 -0.17 -9.99
CA ASN A 272 0.71 -0.26 -10.62
C ASN A 272 1.43 -1.57 -10.31
N LEU A 273 1.33 -2.04 -9.06
CA LEU A 273 1.86 -3.33 -8.63
C LEU A 273 1.22 -4.49 -9.42
N ILE A 274 -0.11 -4.55 -9.45
CA ILE A 274 -0.85 -5.63 -10.12
C ILE A 274 -0.59 -5.62 -11.63
N ALA A 275 -0.57 -4.43 -12.25
CA ALA A 275 -0.26 -4.29 -13.67
C ALA A 275 1.19 -4.67 -13.99
N GLY A 276 2.15 -4.22 -13.16
CA GLY A 276 3.56 -4.53 -13.29
C GLY A 276 3.82 -6.04 -13.21
N GLU A 277 3.32 -6.70 -12.16
CA GLU A 277 3.46 -8.15 -12.00
C GLU A 277 2.78 -8.93 -13.13
N GLY A 278 1.62 -8.48 -13.60
CA GLY A 278 0.93 -9.11 -14.73
C GLY A 278 1.71 -9.01 -16.04
N LEU A 279 2.35 -7.87 -16.32
CA LEU A 279 3.22 -7.69 -17.48
C LEU A 279 4.53 -8.48 -17.34
N ASP A 280 5.15 -8.48 -16.16
CA ASP A 280 6.38 -9.23 -15.91
C ASP A 280 6.15 -10.74 -16.09
N ARG A 281 4.96 -11.26 -15.71
CA ARG A 281 4.54 -12.63 -16.01
C ARG A 281 4.33 -12.85 -17.51
N LEU A 282 3.64 -11.94 -18.19
CA LEU A 282 3.38 -12.06 -19.63
C LEU A 282 4.69 -12.12 -20.44
N TRP A 283 5.72 -11.41 -20.00
CA TRP A 283 7.02 -11.34 -20.69
C TRP A 283 8.09 -12.24 -20.07
N ALA A 284 7.74 -13.09 -19.12
CA ALA A 284 8.69 -14.00 -18.48
C ALA A 284 9.37 -14.90 -19.53
N GLY A 285 10.71 -14.84 -19.58
CA GLY A 285 11.52 -15.60 -20.55
C GLY A 285 11.62 -15.00 -21.95
N GLN A 286 11.05 -13.82 -22.19
CA GLN A 286 11.14 -13.09 -23.46
C GLN A 286 12.14 -11.93 -23.38
N SER A 287 12.51 -11.37 -24.54
CA SER A 287 13.25 -10.11 -24.59
C SER A 287 12.42 -9.00 -23.95
N SER A 288 13.01 -8.27 -23.01
CA SER A 288 12.32 -7.18 -22.31
C SER A 288 11.87 -6.11 -23.32
N PRO A 289 10.60 -5.67 -23.28
CA PRO A 289 10.16 -4.56 -24.11
C PRO A 289 10.84 -3.27 -23.70
N PRO A 290 10.79 -2.22 -24.55
CA PRO A 290 11.18 -0.88 -24.16
C PRO A 290 10.49 -0.45 -22.86
N LEU A 291 11.25 0.14 -21.94
CA LEU A 291 10.76 0.46 -20.59
C LEU A 291 9.59 1.45 -20.61
N TRP A 292 9.57 2.37 -21.58
CA TRP A 292 8.43 3.29 -21.75
C TRP A 292 7.12 2.55 -22.03
N LEU A 293 7.13 1.44 -22.79
CA LEU A 293 5.90 0.71 -23.10
C LEU A 293 5.36 0.02 -21.84
N ARG A 294 6.25 -0.57 -21.04
CA ARG A 294 5.90 -1.15 -19.74
C ARG A 294 5.29 -0.09 -18.83
N GLU A 295 5.96 1.04 -18.64
CA GLU A 295 5.46 2.12 -17.78
C GLU A 295 4.14 2.69 -18.30
N GLY A 296 4.04 2.92 -19.61
CA GLY A 296 2.84 3.46 -20.24
C GLY A 296 1.64 2.54 -20.07
N LEU A 297 1.81 1.23 -20.23
CA LEU A 297 0.77 0.22 -19.96
C LEU A 297 0.34 0.20 -18.49
N ILE A 298 1.31 0.19 -17.57
CA ILE A 298 1.03 0.26 -16.12
C ILE A 298 0.17 1.49 -15.81
N ARG A 299 0.55 2.66 -16.33
CA ARG A 299 -0.20 3.91 -16.14
C ARG A 299 -1.56 3.91 -16.82
N LEU A 300 -1.71 3.20 -17.94
CA LEU A 300 -2.98 3.09 -18.66
C LEU A 300 -4.03 2.33 -17.82
N TYR A 301 -3.61 1.34 -17.03
CA TYR A 301 -4.50 0.61 -16.12
C TYR A 301 -4.99 1.44 -14.92
N ALA A 302 -4.43 2.63 -14.67
CA ALA A 302 -4.97 3.51 -13.63
C ALA A 302 -6.40 3.97 -13.99
N SER A 303 -7.31 3.99 -13.01
CA SER A 303 -8.70 4.43 -13.20
C SER A 303 -8.85 5.95 -13.33
N THR A 304 -7.78 6.70 -13.07
CA THR A 304 -7.76 8.16 -13.11
C THR A 304 -7.18 8.67 -14.42
N THR A 305 -7.84 9.69 -14.98
CA THR A 305 -7.31 10.45 -16.13
C THR A 305 -6.03 11.19 -15.74
N ARG A 306 -5.17 11.48 -16.72
CA ARG A 306 -3.84 12.07 -16.50
C ARG A 306 -3.64 13.34 -17.33
N THR A 307 -4.57 14.29 -17.21
CA THR A 307 -4.51 15.58 -17.90
C THR A 307 -3.27 16.40 -17.52
N ALA A 308 -2.76 16.25 -16.29
CA ALA A 308 -1.52 16.89 -15.85
C ALA A 308 -0.29 16.40 -16.62
N ASP A 309 -0.23 15.11 -17.01
CA ASP A 309 0.86 14.56 -17.81
C ASP A 309 0.87 15.20 -19.21
N LEU A 310 -0.31 15.44 -19.81
CA LEU A 310 -0.42 16.15 -21.09
C LEU A 310 0.04 17.60 -20.99
N ALA A 311 -0.34 18.31 -19.93
CA ALA A 311 0.10 19.67 -19.69
C ALA A 311 1.63 19.75 -19.56
N LEU A 312 2.24 18.84 -18.78
CA LEU A 312 3.69 18.74 -18.61
C LEU A 312 4.41 18.50 -19.94
N VAL A 313 3.92 17.55 -20.75
CA VAL A 313 4.53 17.24 -22.05
C VAL A 313 4.37 18.39 -23.04
N ARG A 314 3.24 19.10 -23.06
CA ARG A 314 3.06 20.29 -23.91
C ARG A 314 4.01 21.43 -23.52
N GLU A 315 4.11 21.76 -22.24
CA GLU A 315 5.05 22.78 -21.74
C GLU A 315 6.50 22.44 -22.12
N THR A 316 6.87 21.17 -21.99
CA THR A 316 8.22 20.71 -22.33
C THR A 316 8.46 20.70 -23.85
N LEU A 317 7.43 20.38 -24.64
CA LEU A 317 7.50 20.44 -26.10
C LEU A 317 7.67 21.87 -26.61
N GLU A 318 7.00 22.86 -26.00
CA GLU A 318 7.16 24.28 -26.34
C GLU A 318 8.60 24.79 -26.13
N ARG A 319 9.33 24.17 -25.20
CA ARG A 319 10.74 24.47 -24.92
C ARG A 319 11.73 23.60 -25.71
N ASP A 320 11.24 22.71 -26.57
CA ASP A 320 12.00 21.65 -27.25
C ASP A 320 12.86 20.80 -26.31
N GLN A 321 12.31 20.48 -25.13
CA GLN A 321 12.98 19.73 -24.08
C GLN A 321 12.44 18.30 -23.92
N LEU A 322 11.68 17.80 -24.91
CA LEU A 322 11.16 16.43 -24.85
C LEU A 322 12.32 15.42 -24.88
N LEU A 323 12.21 14.40 -24.04
CA LEU A 323 13.16 13.28 -24.05
C LEU A 323 13.06 12.54 -25.40
N PRO A 324 14.17 12.33 -26.11
CA PRO A 324 14.17 11.60 -27.37
C PRO A 324 13.85 10.11 -27.17
N LEU A 325 13.49 9.42 -28.25
CA LEU A 325 12.97 8.04 -28.20
C LEU A 325 13.98 7.03 -27.61
N ASP A 326 15.27 7.20 -27.93
CA ASP A 326 16.38 6.44 -27.36
C ASP A 326 16.46 6.57 -25.83
N THR A 327 16.21 7.77 -25.29
CA THR A 327 16.11 7.99 -23.84
C THR A 327 14.89 7.30 -23.24
N LEU A 328 13.75 7.27 -23.95
CA LEU A 328 12.55 6.57 -23.51
C LEU A 328 12.71 5.04 -23.52
N GLN A 329 13.56 4.49 -24.39
CA GLN A 329 13.87 3.07 -24.42
C GLN A 329 14.70 2.62 -23.20
N GLY A 330 15.48 3.54 -22.61
CA GLY A 330 16.32 3.32 -21.43
C GLY A 330 15.60 3.51 -20.08
N GLN A 331 16.39 3.53 -19.01
CA GLN A 331 15.92 3.78 -17.65
C GLN A 331 15.45 5.23 -17.49
N PRO A 332 14.44 5.50 -16.62
CA PRO A 332 14.05 6.87 -16.31
C PRO A 332 15.23 7.65 -15.72
N PRO A 333 15.34 8.96 -15.99
CA PRO A 333 16.35 9.81 -15.35
C PRO A 333 16.25 9.77 -13.82
N GLU A 334 17.38 9.88 -13.11
CA GLU A 334 17.41 9.86 -11.64
C GLU A 334 16.78 11.13 -11.03
N GLN A 335 16.83 12.26 -11.75
CA GLN A 335 16.22 13.50 -11.28
C GLN A 335 14.69 13.36 -11.27
N ILE A 336 14.06 13.77 -10.16
CA ILE A 336 12.60 13.62 -9.95
C ILE A 336 11.79 14.23 -11.10
N GLU A 337 12.16 15.42 -11.57
CA GLU A 337 11.49 16.10 -12.69
C GLU A 337 11.67 15.32 -14.01
N GLY A 338 12.88 14.82 -14.26
CA GLY A 338 13.18 14.00 -15.44
C GLY A 338 12.41 12.67 -15.43
N ALA A 339 12.32 12.01 -14.28
CA ALA A 339 11.52 10.80 -14.11
C ALA A 339 10.02 11.07 -14.31
N ALA A 340 9.51 12.20 -13.82
CA ALA A 340 8.12 12.60 -14.01
C ALA A 340 7.80 12.83 -15.49
N LEU A 341 8.65 13.56 -16.22
CA LEU A 341 8.53 13.78 -17.66
C LEU A 341 8.64 12.48 -18.45
N TRP A 342 9.60 11.61 -18.11
CA TRP A 342 9.76 10.30 -18.74
C TRP A 342 8.49 9.45 -18.61
N GLY A 343 7.92 9.38 -17.41
CA GLY A 343 6.68 8.66 -17.15
C GLY A 343 5.45 9.27 -17.85
N ALA A 344 5.40 10.59 -17.99
CA ALA A 344 4.34 11.29 -18.73
C ALA A 344 4.41 10.98 -20.23
N GLN A 345 5.61 11.04 -20.84
CA GLN A 345 5.79 10.68 -22.25
C GLN A 345 5.52 9.20 -22.52
N ALA A 346 5.97 8.30 -21.63
CA ALA A 346 5.66 6.88 -21.69
C ALA A 346 4.14 6.62 -21.73
N TYR A 347 3.38 7.23 -20.80
CA TYR A 347 1.93 7.13 -20.78
C TYR A 347 1.28 7.68 -22.06
N LEU A 348 1.64 8.90 -22.48
CA LEU A 348 1.01 9.52 -23.64
C LEU A 348 1.35 8.81 -24.96
N LEU A 349 2.53 8.22 -25.08
CA LEU A 349 2.90 7.45 -26.27
C LEU A 349 2.09 6.13 -26.34
N THR A 350 1.89 5.45 -25.22
CA THR A 350 1.01 4.27 -25.16
C THR A 350 -0.46 4.66 -25.39
N LEU A 351 -0.92 5.79 -24.85
CA LEU A 351 -2.27 6.31 -25.09
C LEU A 351 -2.48 6.69 -26.56
N TYR A 352 -1.47 7.24 -27.23
CA TYR A 352 -1.53 7.54 -28.65
C TYR A 352 -1.70 6.28 -29.50
N MET A 353 -1.07 5.16 -29.12
CA MET A 353 -1.33 3.87 -29.77
C MET A 353 -2.81 3.49 -29.64
N ALA A 354 -3.39 3.66 -28.45
CA ALA A 354 -4.81 3.38 -28.20
C ALA A 354 -5.74 4.30 -29.01
N ASP A 355 -5.42 5.58 -29.12
CA ASP A 355 -6.25 6.56 -29.84
C ASP A 355 -6.18 6.37 -31.36
N GLN A 356 -5.00 6.15 -31.93
CA GLN A 356 -4.83 6.05 -33.39
C GLN A 356 -5.15 4.67 -33.96
N TYR A 357 -4.75 3.61 -33.25
CA TYR A 357 -4.83 2.24 -33.75
C TYR A 357 -5.90 1.41 -33.03
N GLY A 358 -6.65 2.03 -32.12
CA GLY A 358 -7.76 1.43 -31.40
C GLY A 358 -7.41 1.04 -29.98
N ALA A 359 -8.42 1.04 -29.11
CA ALA A 359 -8.28 0.89 -27.65
C ALA A 359 -7.47 -0.36 -27.22
N ASN A 360 -7.43 -1.41 -28.05
CA ASN A 360 -6.73 -2.65 -27.76
C ASN A 360 -5.29 -2.69 -28.26
N ALA A 361 -4.87 -1.79 -29.16
CA ALA A 361 -3.55 -1.80 -29.78
C ALA A 361 -2.37 -1.88 -28.79
N PRO A 362 -2.31 -1.13 -27.68
CA PRO A 362 -1.21 -1.26 -26.74
C PRO A 362 -1.18 -2.63 -26.02
N PHE A 363 -2.35 -3.24 -25.77
CA PHE A 363 -2.43 -4.57 -25.14
C PHE A 363 -2.10 -5.69 -26.14
N GLU A 364 -2.44 -5.51 -27.41
CA GLU A 364 -2.02 -6.40 -28.50
C GLU A 364 -0.51 -6.37 -28.69
N ALA A 365 0.12 -5.19 -28.62
CA ALA A 365 1.58 -5.06 -28.58
C ALA A 365 2.16 -5.84 -27.39
N ALA A 366 1.60 -5.70 -26.19
CA ALA A 366 2.06 -6.41 -25.00
C ALA A 366 2.00 -7.95 -25.19
N ARG A 367 0.89 -8.46 -25.74
CA ARG A 367 0.71 -9.90 -26.02
C ARG A 367 1.62 -10.40 -27.13
N TRP A 368 1.83 -9.62 -28.18
CA TRP A 368 2.78 -9.93 -29.25
C TRP A 368 4.19 -10.15 -28.69
N ILE A 369 4.62 -9.25 -27.79
CA ILE A 369 5.92 -9.35 -27.12
C ILE A 369 5.97 -10.57 -26.19
N GLY A 370 4.90 -10.83 -25.43
CA GLY A 370 4.77 -12.05 -24.62
C GLY A 370 4.82 -13.36 -25.42
N SER A 371 4.53 -13.28 -26.72
CA SER A 371 4.61 -14.41 -27.65
C SER A 371 5.99 -14.57 -28.30
N GLY A 372 6.98 -13.75 -27.92
CA GLY A 372 8.34 -13.74 -28.45
C GLY A 372 8.58 -12.80 -29.64
N GLY A 373 7.59 -11.97 -30.01
CA GLY A 373 7.76 -10.94 -31.02
C GLY A 373 8.47 -9.69 -30.49
N SER A 374 9.03 -8.86 -31.37
CA SER A 374 9.56 -7.54 -30.99
C SER A 374 8.53 -6.43 -31.18
N LEU A 375 8.68 -5.32 -30.45
CA LEU A 375 7.82 -4.14 -30.62
C LEU A 375 7.97 -3.54 -32.03
N GLU A 376 9.19 -3.47 -32.55
CA GLU A 376 9.49 -2.99 -33.90
C GLU A 376 8.73 -3.81 -34.95
N ALA A 377 8.74 -5.13 -34.81
CA ALA A 377 8.00 -6.03 -35.69
C ALA A 377 6.49 -5.83 -35.56
N PHE A 378 5.97 -5.65 -34.33
CA PHE A 378 4.55 -5.36 -34.11
C PHE A 378 4.12 -4.08 -34.82
N VAL A 379 4.86 -2.99 -34.60
CA VAL A 379 4.56 -1.66 -35.17
C VAL A 379 4.65 -1.69 -36.70
N THR A 380 5.64 -2.38 -37.25
CA THR A 380 5.80 -2.53 -38.70
C THR A 380 4.67 -3.37 -39.32
N GLN A 381 4.37 -4.54 -38.75
CA GLN A 381 3.45 -5.51 -39.35
C GLN A 381 1.98 -5.19 -39.10
N ASN A 382 1.64 -4.68 -37.92
CA ASN A 382 0.24 -4.47 -37.50
C ASN A 382 -0.19 -3.01 -37.62
N LEU A 383 0.74 -2.06 -37.46
CA LEU A 383 0.43 -0.63 -37.50
C LEU A 383 0.90 0.04 -38.81
N ASN A 384 1.59 -0.69 -39.68
CA ASN A 384 2.12 -0.23 -40.97
C ASN A 384 2.93 1.07 -40.85
N THR A 385 3.77 1.17 -39.82
CA THR A 385 4.68 2.30 -39.55
C THR A 385 5.97 1.79 -38.89
N ASP A 386 6.98 2.64 -38.71
CA ASP A 386 8.12 2.35 -37.84
C ASP A 386 8.04 3.13 -36.52
N LEU A 387 8.89 2.78 -35.54
CA LEU A 387 8.91 3.42 -34.21
C LEU A 387 9.30 4.90 -34.26
N GLY A 388 10.23 5.29 -35.14
CA GLY A 388 10.65 6.69 -35.29
C GLY A 388 9.52 7.54 -35.84
N ARG A 389 8.79 7.03 -36.84
CA ARG A 389 7.59 7.66 -37.38
C ARG A 389 6.47 7.73 -36.35
N LEU A 390 6.21 6.64 -35.60
CA LEU A 390 5.22 6.61 -34.52
C LEU A 390 5.49 7.72 -33.49
N TYR A 391 6.74 7.86 -33.04
CA TYR A 391 7.15 8.89 -32.09
C TYR A 391 7.02 10.31 -32.66
N LYS A 392 7.40 10.52 -33.93
CA LYS A 392 7.25 11.81 -34.61
C LYS A 392 5.77 12.22 -34.74
N ASP A 393 4.90 11.29 -35.12
CA ASP A 393 3.47 11.55 -35.25
C ASP A 393 2.83 11.79 -33.88
N TRP A 394 3.26 11.06 -32.85
CA TRP A 394 2.87 11.31 -31.46
C TRP A 394 3.21 12.74 -30.98
N ARG A 395 4.41 13.25 -31.27
CA ARG A 395 4.80 14.65 -30.95
C ARG A 395 3.87 15.68 -31.59
N THR A 396 3.33 15.37 -32.77
CA THR A 396 2.34 16.24 -33.44
C THR A 396 0.95 16.06 -32.82
N TRP A 397 0.59 14.84 -32.44
CA TRP A 397 -0.69 14.53 -31.83
C TRP A 397 -0.89 15.19 -30.47
N VAL A 398 0.14 15.27 -29.61
CA VAL A 398 0.00 15.81 -28.25
C VAL A 398 -0.52 17.25 -28.21
N ILE A 399 -0.31 18.07 -29.24
CA ILE A 399 -0.81 19.45 -29.31
C ILE A 399 -2.22 19.58 -29.91
N THR A 400 -2.85 18.48 -30.31
CA THR A 400 -4.18 18.49 -30.92
C THR A 400 -5.30 18.44 -29.90
N THR A 401 -6.50 18.89 -30.28
CA THR A 401 -7.74 18.72 -29.49
C THR A 401 -8.11 17.24 -29.30
N ARG A 402 -7.64 16.35 -30.18
CA ARG A 402 -7.84 14.91 -30.05
C ARG A 402 -7.08 14.35 -28.85
N ALA A 403 -5.87 14.85 -28.56
CA ALA A 403 -5.15 14.48 -27.35
C ALA A 403 -5.92 14.88 -26.08
N ASP A 404 -6.56 16.07 -26.05
CA ASP A 404 -7.39 16.52 -24.92
C ASP A 404 -8.60 15.62 -24.65
N GLN A 405 -9.14 15.00 -25.70
CA GLN A 405 -10.20 14.01 -25.60
C GLN A 405 -9.65 12.65 -25.16
N ALA A 406 -8.55 12.20 -25.75
CA ALA A 406 -7.95 10.91 -25.49
C ALA A 406 -7.46 10.76 -24.05
N VAL A 407 -6.89 11.80 -23.42
CA VAL A 407 -6.43 11.73 -22.02
C VAL A 407 -7.56 11.55 -20.99
N ARG A 408 -8.82 11.68 -21.44
CA ARG A 408 -10.00 11.39 -20.63
C ARG A 408 -10.43 9.93 -20.73
N TRP A 409 -9.90 9.19 -21.69
CA TRP A 409 -10.17 7.78 -21.86
C TRP A 409 -9.46 6.94 -20.80
N THR A 410 -10.12 5.86 -20.38
CA THR A 410 -9.51 4.82 -19.54
C THR A 410 -9.95 3.45 -20.06
N PRO A 411 -9.20 2.37 -19.84
CA PRO A 411 -9.60 1.01 -20.22
C PRO A 411 -10.90 0.52 -19.57
N TYR A 412 -11.43 1.26 -18.59
CA TYR A 412 -12.67 0.93 -17.88
C TYR A 412 -13.92 1.55 -18.52
N GLN A 413 -13.77 2.46 -19.47
CA GLN A 413 -14.90 3.00 -20.20
C GLN A 413 -15.40 1.98 -21.22
N GLU A 414 -16.72 1.88 -21.36
CA GLU A 414 -17.30 1.06 -22.42
C GLU A 414 -16.78 1.57 -23.77
N THR A 415 -16.21 0.67 -24.56
CA THR A 415 -15.86 0.98 -25.94
C THR A 415 -17.18 1.20 -26.68
N THR A 416 -17.50 2.45 -27.01
CA THR A 416 -18.57 2.71 -27.96
C THR A 416 -18.17 2.01 -29.25
N PRO A 417 -18.98 1.07 -29.79
CA PRO A 417 -18.61 0.35 -30.99
C PRO A 417 -18.32 1.37 -32.09
N THR A 418 -17.14 1.30 -32.70
CA THR A 418 -16.81 2.09 -33.88
C THR A 418 -17.94 1.87 -34.88
N PRO A 419 -18.62 2.93 -35.36
CA PRO A 419 -19.73 2.76 -36.27
C PRO A 419 -19.23 1.96 -37.46
N THR A 420 -19.81 0.76 -37.64
CA THR A 420 -19.55 -0.06 -38.81
C THR A 420 -19.77 0.85 -40.01
N PRO A 421 -18.78 1.03 -40.91
CA PRO A 421 -18.98 1.85 -42.09
C PRO A 421 -20.22 1.31 -42.80
N SER A 422 -21.30 2.06 -42.73
CA SER A 422 -22.52 1.70 -43.43
C SER A 422 -22.12 1.77 -44.89
N SER A 423 -22.03 0.59 -45.51
CA SER A 423 -21.96 0.44 -46.95
C SER A 423 -23.08 1.29 -47.50
N THR A 424 -22.74 2.50 -47.95
CA THR A 424 -23.68 3.35 -48.62
C THR A 424 -23.91 2.62 -49.92
N ALA A 425 -25.00 1.86 -49.99
CA ALA A 425 -25.43 1.24 -51.22
C ALA A 425 -25.43 2.35 -52.26
N TYR A 426 -24.48 2.28 -53.20
CA TYR A 426 -24.44 3.19 -54.34
C TYR A 426 -25.85 3.18 -54.92
N PRO A 427 -26.52 4.34 -55.10
CA PRO A 427 -27.84 4.35 -55.69
C PRO A 427 -27.71 3.64 -57.04
N SER A 428 -28.27 2.44 -57.12
CA SER A 428 -28.36 1.73 -58.39
C SER A 428 -29.10 2.68 -59.34
N PRO A 429 -28.53 3.00 -60.52
CA PRO A 429 -29.19 3.89 -61.46
C PRO A 429 -30.58 3.31 -61.74
N THR A 430 -31.61 4.02 -61.29
CA THR A 430 -32.98 3.67 -61.60
C THR A 430 -33.14 3.83 -63.10
N ALA A 431 -33.28 2.72 -63.81
CA ALA A 431 -33.62 2.73 -65.21
C ALA A 431 -34.98 3.43 -65.36
N THR A 432 -34.98 4.60 -65.99
CA THR A 432 -36.18 5.35 -66.35
C THR A 432 -36.94 4.53 -67.40
N SER A 433 -37.89 3.71 -66.97
CA SER A 433 -38.85 3.07 -67.88
C SER A 433 -39.89 4.11 -68.29
N SER A 434 -39.84 4.51 -69.56
CA SER A 434 -40.86 5.34 -70.20
C SER A 434 -42.02 4.45 -70.67
N GLU A 435 -42.94 4.10 -69.78
CA GLU A 435 -44.23 3.55 -70.19
C GLU A 435 -45.36 4.20 -69.37
N PRO A 436 -46.26 4.98 -69.99
CA PRO A 436 -47.38 5.59 -69.31
C PRO A 436 -48.43 4.51 -68.99
N THR A 437 -48.44 4.02 -67.75
CA THR A 437 -49.53 3.17 -67.25
C THR A 437 -50.71 4.05 -66.79
N PRO A 438 -51.95 3.76 -67.23
CA PRO A 438 -53.11 4.59 -66.91
C PRO A 438 -53.45 4.58 -65.41
N THR A 439 -53.72 5.77 -64.90
CA THR A 439 -54.20 6.08 -63.55
C THR A 439 -55.47 5.30 -63.22
N ARG A 440 -55.38 4.40 -62.22
CA ARG A 440 -56.55 3.89 -61.49
C ARG A 440 -56.62 4.59 -60.14
N THR A 441 -57.63 5.43 -59.98
CA THR A 441 -58.04 6.04 -58.72
C THR A 441 -58.50 4.94 -57.75
N LEU A 442 -57.78 4.78 -56.64
CA LEU A 442 -58.26 4.00 -55.49
C LEU A 442 -58.24 4.87 -54.23
N ILE A 443 -59.32 4.67 -53.47
CA ILE A 443 -59.89 5.39 -52.34
C ILE A 443 -58.92 5.46 -51.13
N PRO A 444 -58.92 6.53 -50.32
CA PRO A 444 -58.01 6.67 -49.19
C PRO A 444 -58.40 5.71 -48.04
N SER A 445 -57.48 4.83 -47.67
CA SER A 445 -57.52 4.09 -46.41
C SER A 445 -56.66 4.81 -45.38
N GLN A 446 -57.28 5.23 -44.27
CA GLN A 446 -56.59 5.91 -43.18
C GLN A 446 -55.58 4.97 -42.50
N THR A 447 -54.30 5.33 -42.55
CA THR A 447 -53.25 4.68 -41.75
C THR A 447 -53.14 5.39 -40.39
N PRO A 448 -53.15 4.67 -39.26
CA PRO A 448 -53.00 5.30 -37.94
C PRO A 448 -51.59 5.88 -37.77
N GLN A 449 -51.53 7.12 -37.25
CA GLN A 449 -50.27 7.81 -36.93
C GLN A 449 -49.49 7.06 -35.84
N PRO A 450 -48.19 6.76 -36.04
CA PRO A 450 -47.34 6.33 -34.94
C PRO A 450 -47.08 7.51 -34.00
N PHE A 451 -47.27 7.25 -32.70
CA PHE A 451 -46.88 8.16 -31.62
C PHE A 451 -45.40 8.53 -31.77
N ARG A 452 -45.11 9.83 -31.91
CA ARG A 452 -43.75 10.37 -31.76
C ARG A 452 -43.45 10.49 -30.26
N PRO A 453 -42.52 9.73 -29.67
CA PRO A 453 -41.94 10.13 -28.40
C PRO A 453 -41.19 11.45 -28.58
N ALA A 454 -41.27 12.31 -27.57
CA ALA A 454 -40.57 13.58 -27.52
C ALA A 454 -39.05 13.38 -27.70
N PRO A 455 -38.34 14.28 -28.41
CA PRO A 455 -36.89 14.18 -28.51
C PRO A 455 -36.27 14.41 -27.13
N THR A 456 -35.76 13.34 -26.54
CA THR A 456 -34.81 13.43 -25.42
C THR A 456 -33.51 14.00 -25.99
N PHE A 457 -33.28 15.29 -25.76
CA PHE A 457 -31.98 15.91 -26.00
C PHE A 457 -30.98 15.37 -24.97
N THR A 458 -30.16 14.42 -25.39
CA THR A 458 -28.95 14.04 -24.67
C THR A 458 -27.76 14.66 -25.40
N PRO A 459 -27.14 15.74 -24.89
CA PRO A 459 -25.86 16.18 -25.41
C PRO A 459 -24.79 15.19 -24.91
N VAL A 460 -24.34 14.29 -25.78
CA VAL A 460 -23.11 13.51 -25.57
C VAL A 460 -22.15 13.85 -26.69
N PRO A 461 -20.92 14.31 -26.41
CA PRO A 461 -19.88 14.36 -27.43
C PRO A 461 -19.53 12.93 -27.84
N SER A 462 -19.97 12.54 -29.04
CA SER A 462 -19.61 11.27 -29.66
C SER A 462 -18.21 11.39 -30.27
N ASN A 463 -17.20 10.81 -29.59
CA ASN A 463 -15.88 10.61 -30.16
C ASN A 463 -15.92 9.37 -31.05
N THR A 464 -16.32 9.57 -32.30
CA THR A 464 -16.19 8.56 -33.36
C THR A 464 -14.81 8.71 -34.01
N PRO A 465 -13.89 7.74 -33.87
CA PRO A 465 -12.68 7.73 -34.70
C PRO A 465 -13.06 7.40 -36.15
N LEU A 466 -12.52 8.17 -37.08
CA LEU A 466 -12.64 7.95 -38.53
C LEU A 466 -11.97 6.62 -38.94
N PRO A 467 -12.48 5.91 -39.95
CA PRO A 467 -11.93 4.63 -40.39
C PRO A 467 -10.50 4.78 -40.96
N PRO A 468 -9.64 3.74 -40.82
CA PRO A 468 -8.30 3.73 -41.38
C PRO A 468 -8.34 3.88 -42.91
N GLY A 469 -7.69 4.91 -43.47
CA GLY A 469 -7.49 5.07 -44.92
C GLY A 469 -8.12 6.30 -45.61
N SER A 470 -8.58 7.32 -44.89
CA SER A 470 -9.29 8.48 -45.49
C SER A 470 -8.46 9.75 -45.80
N PHE A 471 -7.13 9.70 -45.80
CA PHE A 471 -6.30 10.85 -46.16
C PHE A 471 -5.41 10.60 -47.39
N ASN A 472 -5.99 10.81 -48.58
CA ASN A 472 -5.23 11.27 -49.73
C ASN A 472 -5.54 12.76 -49.93
N ARG A 473 -4.74 13.63 -49.29
CA ARG A 473 -4.57 15.01 -49.75
C ARG A 473 -3.09 15.26 -49.97
N THR A 474 -2.73 15.29 -51.25
CA THR A 474 -1.51 15.91 -51.76
C THR A 474 -1.51 17.37 -51.32
N LEU A 475 -0.59 17.75 -50.45
CA LEU A 475 -0.25 19.15 -50.22
C LEU A 475 0.79 19.54 -51.26
N THR A 476 0.35 20.35 -52.23
CA THR A 476 1.22 21.15 -53.09
C THR A 476 1.96 22.16 -52.22
N PRO A 477 3.28 22.35 -52.36
CA PRO A 477 3.98 23.40 -51.64
C PRO A 477 3.64 24.75 -52.28
N GLU A 478 3.06 25.66 -51.50
CA GLU A 478 2.93 27.06 -51.85
C GLU A 478 4.24 27.78 -51.49
N ASN A 479 4.75 28.45 -52.51
CA ASN A 479 6.02 29.15 -52.57
C ASN A 479 5.77 30.63 -52.25
N GLN A 480 6.37 31.14 -51.18
CA GLN A 480 6.57 32.57 -50.87
C GLN A 480 7.40 32.63 -49.58
N GLY A 481 8.45 33.42 -49.44
CA GLY A 481 9.01 34.47 -50.27
C GLY A 481 10.03 35.20 -49.39
N ASP A 482 11.07 35.71 -50.03
CA ASP A 482 12.23 36.39 -49.47
C ASP A 482 11.90 37.48 -48.44
N GLY A 483 12.80 37.61 -47.47
CA GLY A 483 12.84 38.70 -46.50
C GLY A 483 14.21 38.77 -45.86
N ASP A 484 15.11 39.48 -46.55
CA ASP A 484 16.38 39.99 -46.03
C ASP A 484 16.16 40.72 -44.70
N ASP A 485 16.98 40.44 -43.68
CA ASP A 485 17.38 41.50 -42.74
C ASP A 485 18.76 41.22 -42.15
N ASP A 486 19.63 42.21 -42.34
CA ASP A 486 21.02 42.27 -41.93
C ASP A 486 21.12 42.49 -40.41
N GLY A 487 22.06 41.82 -39.74
CA GLY A 487 22.26 41.93 -38.30
C GLY A 487 23.66 41.55 -37.86
N ASP A 488 24.58 42.47 -38.12
CA ASP A 488 26.01 42.53 -37.79
C ASP A 488 26.31 42.56 -36.26
N GLY A 489 27.52 42.11 -35.88
CA GLY A 489 28.17 42.25 -34.56
C GLY A 489 28.32 40.92 -33.80
N GLY A 490 29.46 40.23 -33.82
CA GLY A 490 30.69 40.55 -33.07
C GLY A 490 30.63 39.86 -31.68
N ASP A 491 31.64 39.30 -31.03
CA ASP A 491 33.07 39.13 -31.21
C ASP A 491 33.52 38.10 -30.13
N THR A 492 34.63 37.43 -30.40
CA THR A 492 35.59 36.66 -29.59
C THR A 492 35.34 36.17 -28.14
N GLY A 493 35.89 34.96 -27.91
CA GLY A 493 36.58 34.54 -26.67
C GLY A 493 35.83 33.48 -25.86
N ASP A 494 36.43 32.50 -25.20
CA ASP A 494 37.82 32.13 -24.96
C ASP A 494 37.80 30.71 -24.35
N SER A 495 38.93 30.05 -24.41
CA SER A 495 39.19 28.69 -23.94
C SER A 495 39.12 28.57 -22.41
N GLY A 496 38.61 27.45 -21.90
CA GLY A 496 38.57 27.21 -20.46
C GLY A 496 38.42 25.74 -20.06
N SER A 497 39.51 24.99 -20.19
CA SER A 497 39.73 23.70 -19.54
C SER A 497 39.79 23.87 -18.01
N GLY A 498 39.03 23.07 -17.26
CA GLY A 498 39.08 23.08 -15.79
C GLY A 498 38.43 21.83 -15.20
N GLY A 499 39.27 20.91 -14.70
CA GLY A 499 38.85 19.67 -14.05
C GLY A 499 38.20 19.89 -12.68
N ILE A 500 37.25 19.00 -12.34
CA ILE A 500 36.54 19.03 -11.06
C ILE A 500 37.24 18.10 -10.07
N GLN A 501 37.83 18.70 -9.04
CA GLN A 501 38.28 18.06 -7.80
C GLN A 501 37.08 17.73 -6.90
N ALA A 502 37.21 16.64 -6.15
CA ALA A 502 36.29 16.18 -5.12
C ALA A 502 36.18 17.18 -3.94
N PRO A 503 35.00 17.33 -3.30
CA PRO A 503 34.86 18.15 -2.11
C PRO A 503 35.35 17.39 -0.86
N GLN A 504 36.33 17.99 -0.18
CA GLN A 504 36.72 17.64 1.18
C GLN A 504 35.73 18.16 2.22
N GLY A 505 35.71 17.49 3.36
CA GLY A 505 34.72 17.59 4.42
C GLY A 505 34.61 18.95 5.12
N ILE A 506 33.38 19.23 5.56
CA ILE A 506 33.02 20.35 6.41
C ILE A 506 33.13 19.87 7.86
N ALA A 507 34.06 20.46 8.61
CA ALA A 507 34.08 20.41 10.06
C ALA A 507 33.04 21.41 10.60
N VAL A 508 32.11 20.94 11.45
CA VAL A 508 31.14 21.77 12.16
C VAL A 508 31.50 21.75 13.64
N ASP A 509 32.07 22.85 14.13
CA ASP A 509 32.21 23.15 15.56
C ASP A 509 30.86 23.65 16.12
N THR A 510 30.35 23.01 17.18
CA THR A 510 29.21 23.51 17.96
C THR A 510 29.44 23.31 19.46
N PRO A 511 29.55 24.39 20.27
CA PRO A 511 29.45 24.29 21.71
C PRO A 511 28.22 25.08 22.21
N THR A 512 27.03 24.48 22.15
CA THR A 512 25.84 25.07 22.80
C THR A 512 24.83 24.08 23.38
N ILE A 513 25.09 22.77 23.30
CA ILE A 513 24.14 21.72 23.76
C ILE A 513 24.40 21.28 25.22
N LEU A 514 25.53 21.64 25.84
CA LEU A 514 25.89 21.17 27.18
C LEU A 514 25.15 21.84 28.36
N LEU A 515 24.44 22.95 28.15
CA LEU A 515 23.76 23.66 29.25
C LEU A 515 22.35 23.14 29.56
N VAL A 516 21.66 22.50 28.62
CA VAL A 516 20.28 22.01 28.83
C VAL A 516 20.27 20.63 29.49
N GLY A 517 21.26 19.78 29.23
CA GLY A 517 21.38 18.45 29.84
C GLY A 517 21.68 18.47 31.35
N GLY A 518 22.47 19.45 31.81
CA GLY A 518 22.83 19.57 33.23
C GLY A 518 21.65 19.93 34.14
N LEU A 519 20.71 20.74 33.64
CA LEU A 519 19.57 21.20 34.45
C LEU A 519 18.53 20.09 34.66
N LEU A 520 18.38 19.17 33.70
CA LEU A 520 17.46 18.03 33.80
C LEU A 520 17.95 17.01 34.85
N LEU A 521 19.26 16.78 34.93
CA LEU A 521 19.84 15.85 35.91
C LEU A 521 19.69 16.33 37.37
N VAL A 522 19.79 17.65 37.60
CA VAL A 522 19.60 18.24 38.94
C VAL A 522 18.14 18.11 39.40
N VAL A 523 17.17 18.28 38.49
CA VAL A 523 15.74 18.10 38.81
C VAL A 523 15.42 16.64 39.13
N ILE A 524 15.97 15.69 38.38
CA ILE A 524 15.77 14.25 38.62
C ILE A 524 16.36 13.84 39.98
N ALA A 525 17.55 14.33 40.32
CA ALA A 525 18.18 14.07 41.62
C ALA A 525 17.36 14.65 42.78
N ALA A 526 16.82 15.86 42.64
CA ALA A 526 15.97 16.49 43.67
C ALA A 526 14.66 15.70 43.89
N VAL A 527 14.02 15.22 42.83
CA VAL A 527 12.80 14.39 42.93
C VAL A 527 13.08 13.05 43.61
N MET A 528 14.21 12.41 43.30
CA MET A 528 14.60 11.16 43.98
C MET A 528 14.84 11.36 45.48
N VAL A 529 15.48 12.45 45.90
CA VAL A 529 15.68 12.75 47.32
C VAL A 529 14.35 12.95 48.04
N VAL A 530 13.40 13.69 47.45
CA VAL A 530 12.07 13.90 48.02
C VAL A 530 11.29 12.58 48.15
N LEU A 531 11.34 11.71 47.14
CA LEU A 531 10.69 10.40 47.19
C LEU A 531 11.31 9.48 48.24
N THR A 532 12.63 9.55 48.43
CA THR A 532 13.34 8.73 49.41
C THR A 532 13.04 9.17 50.85
N VAL A 533 12.92 10.48 51.10
CA VAL A 533 12.54 11.03 52.41
C VAL A 533 11.07 10.73 52.74
N ARG A 534 10.18 10.76 51.73
CA ARG A 534 8.75 10.46 51.93
C ARG A 534 8.45 8.98 52.15
N ARG A 535 9.39 8.09 51.83
CA ARG A 535 9.26 6.63 52.07
C ARG A 535 9.81 6.20 53.42
N ARG A 536 10.50 7.08 54.15
CA ARG A 536 11.06 6.86 55.50
C ARG A 536 10.24 7.54 56.61
N ARG A 537 9.18 8.24 56.26
CA ARG A 537 8.11 8.68 57.19
C ARG A 537 6.87 7.86 56.85
#